data_AF-A0A7F5RNK4-F1
#
_entry.id   AF-A0A7F5RNK4-F1
#
_cell.length_a   1.000
_cell.length_b   1.000
_cell.length_c   1.000
_cell.angle_alpha   90.00
_cell.angle_beta   90.00
_cell.angle_gamma   90.00
#
_symmetry.space_group_name_H-M   'P 1'
#
loop_
_entity.id
_entity.type
_entity.pdbx_description
1 polymer ?
#
loop_
_entity_poly.entity_id
_entity_poly.type
_entity_poly.pdbx_seq_one_letter_code
_entity_poly.pdbx_strand_id
1 'polypeptide(L)'
;MDAVVIKCVLITIQFLQVYGHGRLMDPPSRNSMWRYGFPNPVNYNDNELYCGGYSVHWNQNKGKCGICGDSYDKKEPRPHEAGGTYANGIITRRYISGQEINIEVELTTNHYGRFEINLCPNNDPYKEVTQECLDKYPLRVVGQDDHRYVCM
;
A
#
# COMPACT_ATOMS: atom_id res chain seq x y z
N MET A 1 10.73 61.82 12.45
CA MET A 1 11.45 60.63 11.93
C MET A 1 10.75 59.44 12.55
N ASP A 2 9.58 59.13 12.03
CA ASP A 2 8.69 58.15 12.64
C ASP A 2 9.09 56.76 12.17
N ALA A 3 9.50 55.94 13.12
CA ALA A 3 9.93 54.58 12.90
C ALA A 3 8.78 53.78 12.26
N VAL A 4 8.95 53.44 10.99
CA VAL A 4 8.10 52.47 10.30
C VAL A 4 8.30 51.13 10.99
N VAL A 5 7.36 50.76 11.87
CA VAL A 5 7.29 49.44 12.48
C VAL A 5 6.94 48.45 11.36
N ILE A 6 7.96 47.91 10.71
CA ILE A 6 7.83 46.76 9.81
C ILE A 6 7.42 45.59 10.69
N LYS A 7 6.11 45.31 10.74
CA LYS A 7 5.60 44.03 11.25
C LYS A 7 6.08 42.94 10.29
N CYS A 8 7.23 42.36 10.58
CA CYS A 8 7.64 41.08 10.01
C CYS A 8 6.61 40.02 10.43
N VAL A 9 5.61 39.79 9.58
CA VAL A 9 4.76 38.60 9.66
C VAL A 9 5.65 37.44 9.26
N LEU A 10 6.26 36.78 10.25
CA LEU A 10 6.89 35.47 10.07
C LEU A 10 5.78 34.47 9.72
N ILE A 11 5.53 34.30 8.43
CA ILE A 11 4.70 33.20 7.92
C ILE A 11 5.51 31.93 8.14
N THR A 12 5.28 31.25 9.27
CA THR A 12 5.74 29.88 9.47
C THR A 12 4.98 28.99 8.49
N ILE A 13 5.59 28.71 7.33
CA ILE A 13 5.16 27.63 6.45
C ILE A 13 5.42 26.34 7.23
N GLN A 14 4.38 25.84 7.91
CA GLN A 14 4.41 24.48 8.42
C GLN A 14 4.27 23.57 7.21
N PHE A 15 5.38 22.98 6.78
CA PHE A 15 5.34 21.80 5.94
C PHE A 15 4.68 20.71 6.77
N LEU A 16 3.37 20.58 6.65
CA LEU A 16 2.65 19.38 7.06
C LEU A 16 3.19 18.26 6.19
N GLN A 17 4.25 17.60 6.67
CA GLN A 17 4.72 16.39 6.06
C GLN A 17 3.70 15.33 6.40
N VAL A 18 2.73 15.19 5.51
CA VAL A 18 1.71 14.17 5.61
C VAL A 18 2.43 12.86 5.39
N TYR A 19 2.39 11.97 6.38
CA TYR A 19 3.00 10.65 6.33
C TYR A 19 1.91 9.61 6.06
N GLY A 20 1.85 9.10 4.83
CA GLY A 20 0.83 8.15 4.35
C GLY A 20 1.00 6.79 4.94
N HIS A 21 0.00 6.32 5.68
CA HIS A 21 0.09 5.05 6.37
C HIS A 21 -1.24 4.31 6.39
N GLY A 22 -1.21 3.11 5.85
CA GLY A 22 -2.33 2.20 5.87
C GLY A 22 -1.92 0.79 5.49
N ARG A 23 -2.80 -0.16 5.76
CA ARG A 23 -2.57 -1.58 5.51
C ARG A 23 -3.86 -2.31 5.20
N LEU A 24 -3.75 -3.36 4.39
CA LEU A 24 -4.88 -4.24 4.07
C LEU A 24 -5.01 -5.30 5.17
N MET A 25 -6.11 -5.23 5.91
CA MET A 25 -6.37 -6.00 7.12
C MET A 25 -7.25 -7.22 6.87
N ASP A 26 -8.22 -7.14 5.95
CA ASP A 26 -8.98 -8.31 5.48
C ASP A 26 -9.14 -8.29 3.96
N PRO A 27 -8.65 -9.30 3.22
CA PRO A 27 -7.79 -10.39 3.68
C PRO A 27 -6.45 -9.85 4.22
N PRO A 28 -5.91 -10.36 5.34
CA PRO A 28 -4.64 -9.87 5.88
C PRO A 28 -3.52 -9.94 4.83
N SER A 29 -2.89 -8.80 4.53
CA SER A 29 -1.76 -8.73 3.60
C SER A 29 -0.47 -9.28 4.21
N ARG A 30 0.51 -9.64 3.38
CA ARG A 30 1.78 -10.31 3.77
C ARG A 30 2.49 -9.65 4.96
N ASN A 31 2.50 -8.33 5.00
CA ASN A 31 3.04 -7.44 6.04
C ASN A 31 2.24 -7.45 7.35
N SER A 32 0.93 -7.72 7.31
CA SER A 32 0.02 -7.62 8.47
C SER A 32 -0.47 -8.98 8.97
N MET A 33 -0.12 -10.08 8.29
CA MET A 33 -0.44 -11.46 8.68
C MET A 33 -0.13 -11.76 10.15
N TRP A 34 1.00 -11.28 10.67
CA TRP A 34 1.41 -11.53 12.06
C TRP A 34 0.41 -10.98 13.09
N ARG A 35 -0.35 -9.92 12.77
CA ARG A 35 -1.38 -9.35 13.65
C ARG A 35 -2.56 -10.31 13.87
N TYR A 36 -2.75 -11.26 12.96
CA TYR A 36 -3.81 -12.26 12.97
C TYR A 36 -3.31 -13.66 13.40
N GLY A 37 -2.09 -13.75 13.95
CA GLY A 37 -1.53 -14.99 14.47
C GLY A 37 -1.00 -15.96 13.41
N PHE A 38 -0.88 -15.53 12.15
CA PHE A 38 -0.20 -16.33 11.13
C PHE A 38 1.30 -16.42 11.44
N PRO A 39 1.98 -17.52 11.04
CA PRO A 39 3.40 -17.74 11.29
C PRO A 39 4.30 -16.94 10.31
N ASN A 40 4.06 -15.64 10.20
CA ASN A 40 4.89 -14.70 9.45
C ASN A 40 5.79 -13.92 10.41
N PRO A 41 7.00 -13.51 9.97
CA PRO A 41 7.81 -12.58 10.73
C PRO A 41 7.04 -11.29 11.05
N VAL A 42 7.25 -10.76 12.25
CA VAL A 42 6.61 -9.52 12.69
C VAL A 42 7.17 -8.34 11.90
N ASN A 43 6.28 -7.56 11.30
CA ASN A 43 6.59 -6.27 10.70
C ASN A 43 5.85 -5.17 11.47
N TYR A 44 6.54 -4.43 12.35
CA TYR A 44 5.92 -3.35 13.12
C TYR A 44 5.55 -2.14 12.26
N ASN A 45 6.21 -1.99 11.11
CA ASN A 45 5.96 -0.94 10.12
C ASN A 45 5.11 -1.50 8.97
N ASP A 46 4.14 -2.34 9.29
CA ASP A 46 3.28 -2.96 8.29
C ASP A 46 2.31 -1.98 7.62
N ASN A 47 2.18 -0.76 8.12
CA ASN A 47 1.46 0.32 7.45
C ASN A 47 2.37 1.17 6.53
N GLU A 48 3.64 0.78 6.32
CA GLU A 48 4.68 1.58 5.65
C GLU A 48 5.08 1.07 4.24
N LEU A 49 4.18 0.36 3.54
CA LEU A 49 4.44 -0.12 2.17
C LEU A 49 4.16 0.94 1.10
N TYR A 50 4.82 2.09 1.23
CA TYR A 50 4.67 3.27 0.37
C TYR A 50 5.83 3.43 -0.63
N CYS A 51 6.32 2.32 -1.22
CA CYS A 51 7.34 2.33 -2.28
C CYS A 51 8.69 2.94 -1.88
N GLY A 52 9.03 2.89 -0.59
CA GLY A 52 10.29 3.42 -0.03
C GLY A 52 10.27 4.91 0.35
N GLY A 53 9.15 5.62 0.17
CA GLY A 53 9.03 7.05 0.47
C GLY A 53 8.99 7.90 -0.79
N TYR A 54 8.34 9.07 -0.72
CA TYR A 54 8.12 9.94 -1.88
C TYR A 54 9.42 10.22 -2.67
N SER A 55 10.50 10.57 -1.97
CA SER A 55 11.78 10.88 -2.62
C SER A 55 12.40 9.66 -3.30
N VAL A 56 12.34 8.50 -2.66
CA VAL A 56 12.88 7.26 -3.23
C VAL A 56 12.02 6.81 -4.41
N HIS A 57 10.70 6.81 -4.28
CA HIS A 57 9.76 6.44 -5.33
C HIS A 57 9.87 7.34 -6.56
N TRP A 58 9.71 8.66 -6.42
CA TRP A 58 9.62 9.57 -7.56
C TRP A 58 10.98 10.08 -8.04
N ASN A 59 11.86 10.50 -7.14
CA ASN A 59 13.12 11.12 -7.54
C ASN A 59 14.16 10.09 -7.96
N GLN A 60 14.30 9.00 -7.19
CA GLN A 60 15.31 7.96 -7.43
C GLN A 60 14.79 6.88 -8.39
N ASN A 61 13.66 6.26 -8.06
CA ASN A 61 13.09 5.12 -8.78
C ASN A 61 12.20 5.50 -9.96
N LYS A 62 12.08 6.79 -10.28
CA LYS A 62 11.35 7.31 -11.45
C LYS A 62 9.89 6.84 -11.51
N GLY A 63 9.23 6.82 -10.36
CA GLY A 63 7.84 6.40 -10.21
C GLY A 63 7.65 4.88 -10.15
N LYS A 64 8.72 4.08 -10.17
CA LYS A 64 8.63 2.62 -10.03
C LYS A 64 8.49 2.20 -8.57
N CYS A 65 7.67 1.19 -8.34
CA CYS A 65 7.42 0.57 -7.04
C CYS A 65 7.57 -0.96 -7.18
N GLY A 66 7.97 -1.64 -6.11
CA GLY A 66 7.85 -3.10 -6.03
C GLY A 66 6.38 -3.51 -6.06
N ILE A 67 6.08 -4.68 -6.62
CA ILE A 67 4.69 -5.09 -6.89
C ILE A 67 3.84 -5.26 -5.62
N CYS A 68 4.50 -5.43 -4.47
CA CYS A 68 3.90 -5.52 -3.14
C CYS A 68 4.22 -4.30 -2.25
N GLY A 69 4.53 -3.13 -2.82
CA GLY A 69 4.71 -1.86 -2.08
C GLY A 69 6.11 -1.64 -1.49
N ASP A 70 7.03 -2.58 -1.68
CA ASP A 70 8.45 -2.39 -1.37
C ASP A 70 9.10 -1.33 -2.27
N SER A 71 10.20 -0.73 -1.80
CA SER A 71 11.02 0.15 -2.62
C SER A 71 11.60 -0.58 -3.83
N TYR A 72 11.51 0.02 -5.02
CA TYR A 72 11.90 -0.62 -6.27
C TYR A 72 13.40 -0.96 -6.34
N ASP A 73 14.26 -0.15 -5.73
CA ASP A 73 15.73 -0.33 -5.66
C ASP A 73 16.18 -1.42 -4.68
N LYS A 74 15.28 -1.99 -3.87
CA LYS A 74 15.64 -3.16 -3.05
C LYS A 74 15.99 -4.35 -3.94
N LYS A 75 16.97 -5.14 -3.49
CA LYS A 75 17.36 -6.40 -4.12
C LYS A 75 16.17 -7.37 -4.18
N GLU A 76 16.00 -8.01 -5.34
CA GLU A 76 15.00 -9.05 -5.54
C GLU A 76 15.47 -10.42 -4.99
N PRO A 77 14.55 -11.25 -4.45
CA PRO A 77 13.14 -10.92 -4.18
C PRO A 77 13.02 -9.88 -3.07
N ARG A 78 12.18 -8.86 -3.28
CA ARG A 78 11.94 -7.85 -2.23
C ARG A 78 11.20 -8.50 -1.05
N PRO A 79 11.26 -7.93 0.17
CA PRO A 79 10.75 -8.59 1.37
C PRO A 79 9.32 -9.10 1.29
N HIS A 80 8.42 -8.41 0.57
CA HIS A 80 7.02 -8.79 0.43
C HIS A 80 6.70 -9.47 -0.90
N GLU A 81 7.68 -9.71 -1.76
CA GLU A 81 7.55 -10.46 -3.01
C GLU A 81 7.85 -11.95 -2.80
N ALA A 82 7.42 -12.81 -3.71
CA ALA A 82 7.54 -14.26 -3.66
C ALA A 82 9.01 -14.69 -3.46
N GLY A 83 9.24 -15.51 -2.44
CA GLY A 83 10.58 -15.87 -1.98
C GLY A 83 11.22 -14.87 -1.00
N GLY A 84 10.59 -13.73 -0.75
CA GLY A 84 10.96 -12.75 0.26
C GLY A 84 10.48 -13.12 1.66
N THR A 85 11.02 -12.43 2.67
CA THR A 85 10.82 -12.68 4.10
C THR A 85 9.35 -12.80 4.54
N TYR A 86 8.45 -12.03 3.93
CA TYR A 86 7.03 -11.97 4.30
C TYR A 86 6.12 -12.75 3.33
N ALA A 87 6.64 -13.24 2.21
CA ALA A 87 5.87 -13.99 1.20
C ALA A 87 6.00 -15.51 1.39
N ASN A 88 5.49 -16.00 2.51
CA ASN A 88 5.66 -17.39 2.95
C ASN A 88 4.68 -18.40 2.31
N GLY A 89 3.94 -18.01 1.26
CA GLY A 89 2.99 -18.90 0.57
C GLY A 89 1.74 -19.30 1.37
N ILE A 90 1.41 -18.55 2.42
CA ILE A 90 0.29 -18.85 3.30
C ILE A 90 -1.00 -18.22 2.75
N ILE A 91 -2.04 -19.02 2.61
CA ILE A 91 -3.38 -18.58 2.19
C ILE A 91 -4.13 -18.01 3.40
N THR A 92 -4.45 -16.72 3.39
CA THR A 92 -5.07 -16.01 4.52
C THR A 92 -6.60 -16.05 4.53
N ARG A 93 -7.21 -16.23 3.36
CA ARG A 93 -8.66 -16.35 3.14
C ARG A 93 -8.97 -17.27 1.97
N ARG A 94 -10.19 -17.81 1.95
CA ARG A 94 -10.72 -18.63 0.85
C ARG A 94 -12.10 -18.10 0.47
N TYR A 95 -12.33 -17.96 -0.83
CA TYR A 95 -13.58 -17.46 -1.40
C TYR A 95 -14.02 -18.38 -2.53
N ILE A 96 -15.30 -18.29 -2.89
CA ILE A 96 -15.84 -18.93 -4.09
C ILE A 96 -15.95 -17.91 -5.24
N SER A 97 -15.91 -18.39 -6.48
CA SER A 97 -16.06 -17.51 -7.65
C SER A 97 -17.39 -16.76 -7.62
N GLY A 98 -17.35 -15.44 -7.82
CA GLY A 98 -18.52 -14.56 -7.79
C GLY A 98 -19.00 -14.18 -6.38
N GLN A 99 -18.31 -14.61 -5.32
CA GLN A 99 -18.61 -14.18 -3.95
C GLN A 99 -18.35 -12.68 -3.78
N GLU A 100 -19.33 -11.97 -3.20
CA GLU A 100 -19.11 -10.64 -2.65
C GLU A 100 -18.30 -10.75 -1.36
N ILE A 101 -17.22 -9.97 -1.28
CA ILE A 101 -16.28 -10.00 -0.14
C ILE A 101 -16.18 -8.61 0.47
N ASN A 102 -16.07 -8.57 1.80
CA ASN A 102 -15.69 -7.35 2.49
C ASN A 102 -14.16 -7.23 2.46
N ILE A 103 -13.68 -6.04 2.09
CA ILE A 103 -12.27 -5.67 2.14
C ILE A 103 -12.09 -4.64 3.25
N GLU A 104 -11.19 -4.90 4.19
CA GLU A 104 -10.88 -3.98 5.28
C GLU A 104 -9.50 -3.37 5.07
N VAL A 105 -9.46 -2.04 4.93
CA VAL A 105 -8.22 -1.25 4.90
C VAL A 105 -8.20 -0.39 6.16
N GLU A 106 -7.16 -0.55 6.97
CA GLU A 106 -6.93 0.31 8.13
C GLU A 106 -6.00 1.45 7.73
N LEU A 107 -6.47 2.69 7.87
CA LEU A 107 -5.67 3.90 7.70
C LEU A 107 -5.22 4.42 9.05
N THR A 108 -3.92 4.41 9.32
CA THR A 108 -3.36 5.08 10.51
C THR A 108 -3.11 6.57 10.23
N THR A 109 -3.11 6.99 8.96
CA THR A 109 -3.15 8.40 8.55
C THR A 109 -3.91 8.50 7.23
N ASN A 110 -4.95 9.35 7.17
CA ASN A 110 -5.76 9.55 5.97
C ASN A 110 -5.15 10.65 5.08
N HIS A 111 -4.96 10.34 3.79
CA HIS A 111 -4.38 11.22 2.77
C HIS A 111 -5.36 11.57 1.66
N TYR A 112 -6.63 11.23 1.84
CA TYR A 112 -7.63 11.24 0.79
C TYR A 112 -7.21 10.31 -0.37
N GLY A 113 -7.99 10.31 -1.44
CA GLY A 113 -7.71 9.55 -2.65
C GLY A 113 -8.61 8.35 -2.79
N ARG A 114 -8.06 7.24 -3.29
CA ARG A 114 -8.85 6.07 -3.67
C ARG A 114 -8.09 4.77 -3.49
N PHE A 115 -8.84 3.68 -3.33
CA PHE A 115 -8.35 2.32 -3.38
C PHE A 115 -8.80 1.64 -4.66
N GLU A 116 -7.92 0.82 -5.22
CA GLU A 116 -8.19 -0.11 -6.31
C GLU A 116 -7.66 -1.47 -5.86
N ILE A 117 -8.48 -2.51 -6.00
CA ILE A 117 -8.10 -3.88 -5.61
C ILE A 117 -8.11 -4.74 -6.87
N ASN A 118 -6.97 -5.34 -7.17
CA ASN A 118 -6.77 -6.17 -8.35
C ASN A 118 -6.43 -7.60 -7.93
N LEU A 119 -6.86 -8.56 -8.73
CA LEU A 119 -6.51 -9.97 -8.56
C LEU A 119 -5.59 -10.43 -9.70
N CYS A 120 -4.75 -11.41 -9.48
CA CYS A 120 -4.02 -12.08 -10.56
C CYS A 120 -4.11 -13.60 -10.33
N PRO A 121 -4.52 -14.39 -11.34
CA PRO A 121 -4.45 -15.84 -11.25
C PRO A 121 -2.99 -16.29 -11.07
N ASN A 122 -2.67 -16.82 -9.90
CA ASN A 122 -1.34 -17.33 -9.59
C ASN A 122 -1.45 -18.62 -8.77
N ASN A 123 -1.08 -19.74 -9.39
CA ASN A 123 -1.14 -21.07 -8.76
C ASN A 123 0.22 -21.51 -8.16
N ASP A 124 1.21 -20.62 -8.15
CA ASP A 124 2.53 -20.89 -7.58
C ASP A 124 2.89 -19.78 -6.57
N PRO A 125 2.89 -20.05 -5.26
CA PRO A 125 3.19 -19.05 -4.24
C PRO A 125 4.64 -18.53 -4.28
N TYR A 126 5.54 -19.21 -5.01
CA TYR A 126 6.95 -18.81 -5.19
C TYR A 126 7.21 -18.08 -6.50
N LYS A 127 6.17 -17.91 -7.34
CA LYS A 127 6.23 -17.07 -8.53
C LYS A 127 5.57 -15.73 -8.25
N GLU A 128 6.32 -14.66 -8.45
CA GLU A 128 5.80 -13.30 -8.25
C GLU A 128 4.80 -12.93 -9.36
N VAL A 129 3.77 -12.17 -9.00
CA VAL A 129 2.80 -11.65 -9.97
C VAL A 129 3.37 -10.45 -10.72
N THR A 130 2.79 -10.12 -11.87
CA THR A 130 3.17 -8.91 -12.63
C THR A 130 2.05 -7.87 -12.56
N GLN A 131 2.43 -6.59 -12.66
CA GLN A 131 1.45 -5.51 -12.77
C GLN A 131 0.49 -5.74 -13.96
N GLU A 132 1.04 -6.18 -15.09
CA GLU A 132 0.27 -6.50 -16.29
C GLU A 132 -0.77 -7.62 -16.06
N CYS A 133 -0.53 -8.54 -15.14
CA CYS A 133 -1.54 -9.53 -14.75
C CYS A 133 -2.63 -8.91 -13.87
N LEU A 134 -2.24 -8.13 -12.86
CA LEU A 134 -3.17 -7.47 -11.94
C LEU A 134 -4.11 -6.53 -12.69
N ASP A 135 -3.58 -5.75 -13.63
CA ASP A 135 -4.35 -4.78 -14.43
C ASP A 135 -5.44 -5.43 -15.28
N LYS A 136 -5.36 -6.75 -15.55
CA LYS A 136 -6.38 -7.50 -16.29
C LYS A 136 -7.60 -7.89 -15.45
N TYR A 137 -7.49 -7.90 -14.12
CA TYR A 137 -8.56 -8.37 -13.24
C TYR A 137 -8.83 -7.42 -12.06
N PRO A 138 -9.29 -6.18 -12.32
CA PRO A 138 -9.77 -5.29 -11.27
C PRO A 138 -11.06 -5.82 -10.62
N LEU A 139 -11.16 -5.75 -9.30
CA LEU A 139 -12.38 -6.04 -8.55
C LEU A 139 -13.28 -4.81 -8.53
N ARG A 140 -14.57 -5.01 -8.84
CA ARG A 140 -15.57 -3.94 -8.84
C ARG A 140 -16.12 -3.69 -7.44
N VAL A 141 -16.44 -2.44 -7.14
CA VAL A 141 -17.16 -2.09 -5.91
C VAL A 141 -18.62 -2.51 -6.05
N VAL A 142 -19.14 -3.28 -5.10
CA VAL A 142 -20.53 -3.74 -5.12
C VAL A 142 -21.48 -2.54 -5.20
N GLY A 143 -22.44 -2.60 -6.13
CA GLY A 143 -23.40 -1.52 -6.38
C GLY A 143 -22.86 -0.33 -7.17
N GLN A 144 -21.62 -0.38 -7.68
CA GLN A 144 -21.04 0.66 -8.54
C GLN A 144 -20.52 0.02 -9.84
N ASP A 145 -20.52 0.80 -10.93
CA ASP A 145 -19.84 0.41 -12.18
C ASP A 145 -18.39 0.91 -12.24
N ASP A 146 -17.77 1.06 -11.07
CA ASP A 146 -16.36 1.46 -10.91
C ASP A 146 -15.64 0.45 -10.00
N HIS A 147 -14.32 0.38 -10.16
CA HIS A 147 -13.39 -0.42 -9.34
C HIS A 147 -12.63 0.45 -8.32
N ARG A 148 -12.92 1.76 -8.30
CA ARG A 148 -12.29 2.73 -7.42
C ARG A 148 -13.19 3.04 -6.24
N TYR A 149 -12.69 2.78 -5.04
CA TYR A 149 -13.35 3.22 -3.82
C TYR A 149 -12.70 4.53 -3.33
N VAL A 150 -13.46 5.62 -3.33
CA VAL A 150 -12.96 6.94 -2.89
C VAL A 150 -13.05 7.05 -1.37
N CYS A 151 -11.93 7.35 -0.72
CA CYS A 151 -11.86 7.66 0.70
C CYS A 151 -11.84 9.19 0.84
N MET A 152 -12.94 9.74 1.36
CA MET A 152 -13.07 11.16 1.70
C MET A 152 -12.58 11.45 3.11
#